data_AF-A0AAV4YEP0-F1
#
_entry.id   AF-A0AAV4YEP0-F1
#
_cell.length_a   1.000
_cell.length_b   1.000
_cell.length_c   1.000
_cell.angle_alpha   90.00
_cell.angle_beta   90.00
_cell.angle_gamma   90.00
#
_symmetry.space_group_name_H-M   'P 1'
#
loop_
_entity.id
_entity.type
_entity.pdbx_description
1 polymer ?
#
loop_
_entity_poly.entity_id
_entity_poly.type
_entity_poly.pdbx_seq_one_letter_code
_entity_poly.pdbx_strand_id
1 'polypeptide(L)'
;MNPSRTLILLIDKLKEMDIKITNASLTVLLLYSIPESYENFRIAIESRNKLKTPEMMKTKLLEDANARKNKEVSTIPDSQRALYWKEKENSSCHGIKHFKPIWEMHI
;
A
#
# COMPACT_ATOMS: atom_id res chain seq x y z
N MET A 1 7.10 -8.19 -12.02
CA MET A 1 7.69 -7.03 -11.31
C MET A 1 6.56 -6.11 -10.88
N ASN A 2 6.49 -5.71 -9.60
CA ASN A 2 5.52 -4.70 -9.15
C ASN A 2 6.07 -3.31 -9.55
N PRO A 3 5.53 -2.63 -10.58
CA PRO A 3 6.15 -1.44 -11.18
C PRO A 3 6.33 -0.30 -10.16
N SER A 4 5.39 -0.19 -9.23
CA SER A 4 5.33 0.91 -8.26
C SER A 4 6.45 0.88 -7.22
N ARG A 5 7.03 -0.29 -6.90
CA ARG A 5 8.13 -0.37 -5.92
C ARG A 5 9.46 0.10 -6.52
N THR A 6 9.72 -0.26 -7.78
CA THR A 6 10.96 0.09 -8.47
C THR A 6 11.08 1.59 -8.69
N LEU A 7 9.97 2.27 -9.01
CA LEU A 7 9.98 3.71 -9.26
C LEU A 7 10.16 4.54 -7.98
N ILE A 8 9.63 4.09 -6.83
CA ILE A 8 9.88 4.76 -5.55
C ILE A 8 11.38 4.72 -5.21
N LEU A 9 12.02 3.55 -5.35
CA LEU A 9 13.45 3.39 -5.12
C LEU A 9 14.31 4.21 -6.11
N LEU A 10 13.87 4.34 -7.36
CA LEU A 10 14.53 5.19 -8.35
C LEU A 10 14.47 6.67 -7.92
N ILE A 11 13.30 7.16 -7.52
CA ILE A 11 13.11 8.54 -7.05
C ILE A 11 14.00 8.82 -5.84
N ASP A 12 14.06 7.88 -4.89
CA ASP A 12 14.86 8.06 -3.68
C ASP A 12 16.36 8.13 -4.02
N LYS A 13 16.86 7.29 -4.95
CA LYS A 13 18.23 7.39 -5.48
C LYS A 13 18.51 8.69 -6.23
N LEU A 14 17.56 9.18 -7.03
CA LEU A 14 17.70 10.46 -7.73
C LEU A 14 17.82 11.63 -6.74
N LYS A 15 17.09 11.57 -5.62
CA LYS A 15 17.24 12.52 -4.52
C LYS A 15 18.61 12.41 -3.83
N GLU A 16 19.13 11.20 -3.62
CA GLU A 16 20.49 10.98 -3.07
C GLU A 16 21.59 11.57 -3.95
N MET A 17 21.39 11.63 -5.26
CA MET A 17 22.32 12.23 -6.22
C MET A 17 22.19 13.76 -6.36
N ASP A 18 21.43 14.42 -5.46
CA ASP A 18 21.11 15.86 -5.48
C ASP A 18 20.47 16.36 -6.79
N ILE A 19 19.80 15.47 -7.52
CA ILE A 19 19.06 15.84 -8.73
C ILE A 19 17.75 16.50 -8.28
N LYS A 20 17.66 17.82 -8.48
CA LYS A 20 16.44 18.60 -8.17
C LYS A 20 15.29 18.22 -9.11
N ILE A 21 14.42 17.32 -8.65
CA ILE A 21 13.15 17.02 -9.29
C ILE A 21 12.04 17.80 -8.59
N THR A 22 11.24 18.52 -9.37
CA THR A 22 10.10 19.27 -8.84
C THR A 22 9.07 18.33 -8.24
N ASN A 23 8.46 18.73 -7.12
CA ASN A 23 7.41 17.95 -6.45
C ASN A 23 6.24 17.61 -7.38
N ALA A 24 5.85 18.52 -8.28
CA ALA A 24 4.82 18.26 -9.28
C ALA A 24 5.20 17.10 -10.22
N SER A 25 6.45 17.07 -10.70
CA SER A 25 6.96 16.01 -11.57
C SER A 25 6.99 14.66 -10.86
N LEU A 26 7.42 14.63 -9.59
CA LEU A 26 7.41 13.42 -8.77
C LEU A 26 5.98 12.89 -8.54
N THR A 27 5.02 13.77 -8.28
CA THR A 27 3.61 13.38 -8.09
C THR A 27 3.02 12.78 -9.37
N VAL A 28 3.30 13.39 -10.53
CA VAL A 28 2.84 12.87 -11.82
C VAL A 28 3.50 11.52 -12.13
N LEU A 29 4.82 11.41 -12.00
CA LEU A 29 5.53 10.14 -12.18
C LEU A 29 4.97 9.04 -11.28
N LEU A 30 4.71 9.36 -10.01
CA LEU A 30 4.11 8.42 -9.06
C LEU A 30 2.71 8.00 -9.49
N LEU A 31 1.87 8.93 -9.95
CA LEU A 31 0.49 8.68 -10.41
C LEU A 31 0.44 7.71 -11.60
N TYR A 32 1.30 7.93 -12.60
CA TYR A 32 1.36 7.11 -13.81
C TYR A 32 2.08 5.77 -13.61
N SER A 33 2.75 5.59 -12.47
CA SER A 33 3.41 4.33 -12.08
C SER A 33 2.50 3.36 -11.33
N ILE A 34 1.26 3.77 -11.08
CA ILE A 34 0.27 2.94 -10.40
C ILE A 34 -0.38 2.02 -11.44
N PRO A 35 -0.59 0.72 -11.13
CA PRO A 35 -1.27 -0.19 -12.04
C PRO A 35 -2.69 0.29 -12.39
N GLU A 36 -3.17 -0.13 -13.56
CA GLU A 36 -4.52 0.18 -14.07
C GLU A 36 -5.63 -0.25 -13.12
N SER A 37 -5.41 -1.28 -12.29
CA SER A 37 -6.36 -1.67 -11.23
C SER A 37 -6.69 -0.55 -10.22
N TYR A 38 -5.89 0.52 -10.17
CA TYR A 38 -6.13 1.70 -9.36
C TYR A 38 -6.72 2.88 -10.16
N GLU A 39 -7.34 2.64 -11.31
CA GLU A 39 -7.92 3.67 -12.17
C GLU A 39 -8.85 4.64 -11.44
N ASN A 40 -9.75 4.15 -10.57
CA ASN A 40 -10.62 5.01 -9.76
C ASN A 40 -9.84 6.00 -8.88
N PHE A 41 -8.68 5.58 -8.35
CA PHE A 41 -7.81 6.46 -7.60
C PHE A 41 -7.17 7.51 -8.51
N ARG A 42 -6.74 7.11 -9.72
CA ARG A 42 -6.17 8.04 -10.70
C ARG A 42 -7.17 9.12 -11.10
N ILE A 43 -8.38 8.74 -11.48
CA ILE A 43 -9.46 9.67 -11.85
C ILE A 43 -9.78 10.63 -10.69
N ALA A 44 -9.85 10.14 -9.45
CA ALA A 44 -10.15 10.97 -8.28
C ALA A 44 -9.02 11.95 -7.89
N ILE A 45 -7.80 11.72 -8.36
CA ILE A 45 -6.66 12.63 -8.20
C ILE A 45 -6.60 13.61 -9.37
N GLU A 46 -6.77 13.13 -10.60
CA GLU A 46 -6.78 13.94 -11.84
C GLU A 46 -7.94 14.95 -11.84
N SER A 47 -9.09 14.59 -11.26
CA SER A 47 -10.23 15.51 -11.14
C SER A 47 -10.01 16.69 -10.19
N ARG A 48 -8.96 16.64 -9.35
CA ARG A 48 -8.65 17.74 -8.41
C ARG A 48 -7.75 18.76 -9.09
N ASN A 49 -8.18 20.03 -9.07
CA ASN A 49 -7.48 21.15 -9.69
C ASN A 49 -6.10 21.49 -9.07
N LYS A 50 -5.69 20.82 -7.97
CA LYS A 50 -4.39 21.01 -7.29
C LYS A 50 -3.69 19.67 -7.10
N LEU A 51 -2.49 19.55 -7.65
CA LEU A 51 -1.60 18.42 -7.43
C LEU A 51 -1.19 18.35 -5.96
N LYS A 52 -1.25 17.15 -5.39
CA LYS A 52 -0.77 16.88 -4.03
C LYS A 52 0.76 16.81 -4.01
N THR A 53 1.36 17.02 -2.84
CA THR A 53 2.78 16.72 -2.65
C THR A 53 3.04 15.21 -2.79
N PRO A 54 4.26 14.80 -3.18
CA PRO A 54 4.61 13.39 -3.32
C PRO A 54 4.35 12.57 -2.05
N GLU A 55 4.60 13.14 -0.88
CA GLU A 55 4.39 12.53 0.43
C GLU A 55 2.90 12.29 0.68
N MET A 56 2.06 13.30 0.43
CA MET A 56 0.61 13.19 0.54
C MET A 56 0.03 12.18 -0.47
N MET A 57 0.62 12.12 -1.66
CA MET A 57 0.25 11.16 -2.70
C MET A 57 0.52 9.71 -2.25
N LYS A 58 1.71 9.44 -1.69
CA LYS A 58 2.09 8.14 -1.11
C LYS A 58 1.11 7.72 0.00
N THR A 59 0.79 8.63 0.93
CA THR A 59 -0.17 8.34 2.02
C THR A 59 -1.54 7.97 1.50
N LYS A 60 -2.09 8.76 0.55
CA LYS A 60 -3.43 8.50 -0.01
C LYS A 60 -3.50 7.18 -0.78
N LEU A 61 -2.42 6.82 -1.48
CA LEU A 61 -2.34 5.54 -2.17
C LEU A 61 -2.31 4.35 -1.18
N LEU A 62 -1.59 4.49 -0.06
CA LEU A 62 -1.55 3.47 0.99
C LEU A 62 -2.91 3.28 1.68
N GLU A 63 -3.59 4.38 2.01
CA GLU A 63 -4.95 4.36 2.57
C GLU A 63 -5.92 3.62 1.65
N ASP A 64 -5.92 3.94 0.35
CA ASP A 64 -6.78 3.30 -0.64
C ASP A 64 -6.45 1.81 -0.81
N ALA A 65 -5.16 1.44 -0.86
CA ALA A 65 -4.75 0.05 -0.91
C ALA A 65 -5.18 -0.75 0.33
N ASN A 66 -5.12 -0.15 1.51
CA ASN A 66 -5.58 -0.77 2.76
C ASN A 66 -7.12 -0.88 2.79
N ALA A 67 -7.84 0.12 2.31
CA ALA A 67 -9.30 0.09 2.20
C ALA A 67 -9.78 -1.05 1.27
N ARG A 68 -9.08 -1.31 0.17
CA ARG A 68 -9.36 -2.44 -0.73
C ARG A 68 -9.19 -3.80 -0.03
N LYS A 69 -8.09 -3.98 0.70
CA LYS A 69 -7.85 -5.21 1.50
C LYS A 69 -8.94 -5.42 2.55
N ASN A 70 -9.40 -4.35 3.20
CA ASN A 70 -10.46 -4.44 4.20
C ASN A 70 -11.84 -4.76 3.56
N LYS A 71 -12.09 -4.31 2.33
CA LYS A 71 -13.31 -4.70 1.59
C LYS A 71 -13.36 -6.19 1.27
N GLU A 72 -12.24 -6.79 0.86
CA GLU A 72 -12.16 -8.24 0.64
C GLU A 72 -12.51 -9.03 1.91
N VAL A 73 -12.08 -8.56 3.08
CA VAL A 73 -12.45 -9.16 4.38
C VAL A 73 -13.92 -8.94 4.71
N SER A 74 -14.47 -7.78 4.36
CA SER A 74 -15.88 -7.45 4.65
C SER A 74 -16.88 -8.28 3.84
N THR A 75 -16.49 -8.74 2.64
CA THR A 75 -17.30 -9.67 1.82
C THR A 75 -17.33 -11.09 2.36
N ILE A 76 -16.51 -11.41 3.37
CA ILE A 76 -16.51 -12.72 4.01
C ILE A 76 -17.59 -12.72 5.08
N PRO A 77 -18.57 -13.65 5.00
CA PRO A 77 -19.57 -13.83 6.05
C PRO A 77 -18.87 -14.00 7.40
N ASP A 78 -19.43 -13.44 8.49
CA ASP A 78 -18.81 -13.49 9.81
C ASP A 78 -18.44 -14.92 10.25
N SER A 79 -19.23 -15.91 9.83
CA SER A 79 -18.99 -17.34 10.08
C SER A 79 -17.71 -17.90 9.43
N GLN A 80 -17.20 -17.26 8.39
CA GLN A 80 -16.00 -17.70 7.64
C GLN A 80 -14.79 -16.79 7.86
N ARG A 81 -14.96 -15.64 8.53
CA ARG A 81 -13.86 -14.70 8.80
C ARG A 81 -12.71 -15.36 9.57
N ALA A 82 -13.03 -16.17 10.57
CA ALA A 82 -12.02 -16.87 11.37
C ALA A 82 -11.16 -17.85 10.53
N LEU A 83 -11.78 -18.56 9.58
CA LEU A 83 -11.09 -19.50 8.68
C LEU A 83 -10.21 -18.76 7.67
N TYR A 84 -10.71 -17.65 7.12
CA TYR A 84 -9.96 -16.82 6.17
C TYR A 84 -8.65 -16.26 6.75
N TRP A 85 -8.69 -15.76 7.99
CA TRP A 85 -7.47 -15.28 8.66
C TRP A 85 -6.47 -16.41 8.92
N LYS A 86 -6.97 -17.59 9.30
CA LYS A 86 -6.14 -18.77 9.54
C LYS A 86 -5.44 -19.27 8.27
N GLU A 87 -6.10 -19.20 7.13
CA GLU A 87 -5.51 -19.57 5.84
C GLU A 87 -4.47 -18.56 5.34
N LYS A 88 -4.68 -17.26 5.59
CA LYS A 88 -3.69 -16.21 5.33
C LYS A 88 -2.47 -16.32 6.25
N GLU A 89 -2.68 -16.66 7.52
CA GLU A 89 -1.60 -16.88 8.50
C GLU A 89 -0.76 -18.11 8.10
N ASN A 90 -1.39 -19.22 7.69
CA ASN A 90 -0.71 -20.41 7.19
C ASN A 90 0.10 -20.15 5.90
N SER A 91 -0.40 -19.29 5.02
CA SER A 91 0.31 -18.91 3.78
C SER A 91 1.52 -17.98 4.04
N SER A 92 1.48 -17.21 5.13
CA SER A 92 2.60 -16.34 5.55
C SER A 92 3.67 -17.10 6.33
N CYS A 93 3.34 -18.26 6.90
CA CYS A 93 4.21 -19.02 7.79
C CYS A 93 4.87 -20.21 7.08
N HIS A 94 5.75 -19.93 6.11
CA HIS A 94 6.90 -20.82 5.85
C HIS A 94 8.12 -20.47 6.73
N GLY A 95 7.93 -19.68 7.77
CA GLY A 95 8.93 -19.49 8.80
C GLY A 95 8.47 -18.46 9.81
N ILE A 96 8.04 -18.92 10.99
CA ILE A 96 8.49 -18.49 12.32
C ILE A 96 7.70 -19.33 13.34
N LYS A 97 8.46 -19.99 14.20
CA LYS A 97 8.00 -20.93 15.22
C LYS A 97 7.28 -20.17 16.32
N HIS A 98 6.16 -20.72 16.80
CA HIS A 98 5.51 -20.48 18.09
C HIS A 98 5.68 -19.06 18.68
N PHE A 99 4.75 -18.16 18.33
CA PHE A 99 4.53 -16.96 19.12
C PHE A 99 3.45 -17.26 20.17
N LYS A 100 3.82 -17.31 21.45
CA LYS A 100 2.84 -17.35 22.53
C LYS A 100 2.11 -15.99 22.59
N PRO A 101 0.79 -15.97 22.81
CA PRO A 101 0.06 -14.72 22.92
C PRO A 101 0.47 -13.93 24.17
N ILE A 102 0.52 -12.59 24.06
CA ILE A 102 0.97 -11.64 25.10
C ILE A 102 0.17 -11.75 26.42
N TRP A 103 -1.00 -12.38 26.41
CA TRP A 103 -1.86 -12.60 27.58
C TRP A 103 -1.46 -13.82 28.44
N GLU A 104 -0.47 -14.62 28.02
CA GLU A 104 0.13 -15.69 28.86
C GLU A 104 1.23 -15.20 29.82
N MET A 105 1.58 -13.90 29.83
CA MET A 105 2.47 -13.34 30.85
C MET A 105 1.65 -12.76 32.01
N HIS A 106 1.32 -13.59 33.00
CA HIS A 106 0.87 -13.13 34.32
C HIS A 106 1.83 -13.62 35.42
N ILE A 107 2.35 -12.63 36.16
CA ILE A 107 3.14 -12.61 37.42
C ILE A 107 4.58 -13.13 37.33
#